data_AF-A0A8H8T3R5-F1
#
_entry.id   AF-A0A8H8T3R5-F1
#
_cell.length_a   1.000
_cell.length_b   1.000
_cell.length_c   1.000
_cell.angle_alpha   90.00
_cell.angle_beta   90.00
_cell.angle_gamma   90.00
#
_symmetry.space_group_name_H-M   'P 1'
#
loop_
_entity.id
_entity.type
_entity.pdbx_description
1 polymer ?
#
loop_
_entity_poly.entity_id
_entity_poly.type
_entity_poly.pdbx_seq_one_letter_code
_entity_poly.pdbx_strand_id
1 'polypeptide(L)'
;MSFKPIPAVFHAASMSIMAYGFMSLGTVTSNEWISKQTGGHWQFLTILGLAAAWVTIALSLLGDLFPSSQSVSGIKRSLLMISLPVSIIVSGIYWTLMLAFPHLILPPIETPSEPVEPSSAPEAPQFYQIPLKMDLALHLVPSISLVLDFFILERKYAARQLKTQAPFLATLAAVSYATWAEYCASKNGAFPYPFLTISPFHIRVVIYAVTTLLAYLSLLGLNYVHPRQALATGVDAIQKPVSPETFSN
;
A
#
# COMPACT_ATOMS: atom_id res chain seq x y z
N MET A 1 -3.27 18.58 -26.79
CA MET A 1 -3.79 18.36 -25.43
C MET A 1 -2.99 19.22 -24.47
N SER A 2 -3.66 19.92 -23.55
CA SER A 2 -3.04 20.90 -22.66
C SER A 2 -2.58 20.25 -21.34
N PHE A 3 -1.43 20.67 -20.83
CA PHE A 3 -0.91 20.32 -19.51
C PHE A 3 -1.95 20.61 -18.41
N LYS A 4 -2.11 19.68 -17.46
CA LYS A 4 -3.04 19.81 -16.33
C LYS A 4 -2.25 20.06 -15.03
N PRO A 5 -2.08 21.32 -14.58
CA PRO A 5 -1.21 21.63 -13.44
C PRO A 5 -1.70 21.07 -12.11
N ILE A 6 -3.01 20.98 -11.89
CA ILE A 6 -3.59 20.57 -10.61
C ILE A 6 -3.30 19.08 -10.29
N PRO A 7 -3.60 18.12 -11.19
CA PRO A 7 -3.19 16.71 -11.03
C PRO A 7 -1.68 16.56 -10.82
N ALA A 8 -0.87 17.26 -11.62
CA ALA A 8 0.59 17.16 -11.54
C ALA A 8 1.12 17.62 -10.17
N VAL A 9 0.60 18.72 -9.61
CA VAL A 9 0.98 19.18 -8.26
C VAL A 9 0.54 18.17 -7.20
N PHE A 10 -0.67 17.61 -7.31
CA PHE A 10 -1.16 16.59 -6.38
C PHE A 10 -0.29 15.33 -6.39
N HIS A 11 0.07 14.81 -7.57
CA HIS A 11 0.92 13.63 -7.68
C HIS A 11 2.34 13.92 -7.19
N ALA A 12 2.92 15.07 -7.56
CA ALA A 12 4.25 15.46 -7.09
C ALA A 12 4.29 15.59 -5.55
N ALA A 13 3.30 16.26 -4.94
CA ALA A 13 3.21 16.38 -3.49
C ALA A 13 3.06 15.02 -2.81
N SER A 14 2.20 14.15 -3.34
CA SER A 14 2.00 12.79 -2.83
C SER A 14 3.30 11.98 -2.87
N MET A 15 4.02 12.03 -3.98
CA MET A 15 5.33 11.37 -4.13
C MET A 15 6.36 11.90 -3.15
N SER A 16 6.44 13.22 -2.97
CA SER A 16 7.40 13.85 -2.06
C SER A 16 7.16 13.41 -0.61
N ILE A 17 5.89 13.32 -0.18
CA ILE A 17 5.57 12.90 1.19
C ILE A 17 5.89 11.41 1.38
N MET A 18 5.54 10.55 0.42
CA MET A 18 5.90 9.12 0.46
C MET A 18 7.42 8.91 0.47
N ALA A 19 8.16 9.66 -0.34
CA ALA A 19 9.61 9.64 -0.36
C ALA A 19 10.21 10.12 0.96
N TYR A 20 9.65 11.17 1.57
CA TYR A 20 10.02 11.60 2.92
C TYR A 20 9.84 10.47 3.95
N GLY A 21 8.71 9.76 3.92
CA GLY A 21 8.47 8.62 4.80
C GLY A 21 9.53 7.54 4.65
N PHE A 22 9.84 7.15 3.41
CA PHE A 22 10.88 6.16 3.11
C PHE A 22 12.28 6.60 3.55
N MET A 23 12.68 7.83 3.21
CA MET A 23 14.02 8.35 3.56
C MET A 23 14.18 8.51 5.09
N SER A 24 13.09 8.74 5.82
CA SER A 24 13.10 8.83 7.28
C SER A 24 13.31 7.49 7.99
N LEU A 25 13.24 6.35 7.29
CA LEU A 25 13.58 5.04 7.87
C LEU A 25 15.03 4.98 8.36
N GLY A 26 15.93 5.76 7.77
CA GLY A 26 17.33 5.84 8.23
C GLY A 26 17.49 6.47 9.62
N THR A 27 16.47 7.20 10.10
CA THR A 27 16.55 7.96 11.36
C THR A 27 15.87 7.25 12.53
N VAL A 28 15.23 6.10 12.32
CA VAL A 28 14.61 5.35 13.43
C VAL A 28 15.66 4.62 14.26
N THR A 29 15.42 4.48 15.55
CA THR A 29 16.35 3.82 16.49
C THR A 29 16.64 2.37 16.10
N SER A 30 15.65 1.67 15.54
CA SER A 30 15.78 0.28 15.08
C SER A 30 16.49 0.15 13.73
N ASN A 31 16.89 1.24 13.06
CA ASN A 31 17.44 1.21 11.70
C ASN A 31 18.68 0.33 11.58
N GLU A 32 19.61 0.42 12.52
CA GLU A 32 20.85 -0.36 12.48
C GLU A 32 20.56 -1.86 12.55
N TRP A 33 19.66 -2.25 13.45
CA TRP A 33 19.25 -3.65 13.61
C TRP A 33 18.48 -4.16 12.39
N ILE A 34 17.50 -3.40 11.89
CA ILE A 34 16.71 -3.77 10.71
C ILE A 34 17.62 -3.88 9.48
N SER A 35 18.52 -2.93 9.26
CA SER A 35 19.37 -2.87 8.06
C SER A 35 20.37 -4.03 7.96
N LYS A 36 20.74 -4.65 9.10
CA LYS A 36 21.62 -5.83 9.14
C LYS A 36 20.89 -7.14 8.81
N GLN A 37 19.55 -7.13 8.79
CA GLN A 37 18.75 -8.31 8.47
C GLN A 37 18.65 -8.57 6.97
N THR A 38 18.37 -9.81 6.61
CA THR A 38 18.02 -10.17 5.24
C THR A 38 16.78 -9.41 4.82
N GLY A 39 16.91 -8.61 3.75
CA GLY A 39 15.85 -7.74 3.24
C GLY A 39 15.81 -6.34 3.84
N GLY A 40 16.53 -6.05 4.93
CA GLY A 40 16.55 -4.70 5.52
C GLY A 40 15.14 -4.18 5.83
N HIS A 41 14.87 -2.91 5.51
CA HIS A 41 13.51 -2.33 5.56
C HIS A 41 12.57 -2.89 4.48
N TRP A 42 13.09 -3.52 3.42
CA TRP A 42 12.31 -4.08 2.32
C TRP A 42 11.63 -5.42 2.66
N GLN A 43 11.86 -5.98 3.85
CA GLN A 43 11.09 -7.14 4.33
C GLN A 43 9.65 -6.77 4.75
N PHE A 44 9.39 -5.49 5.04
CA PHE A 44 8.09 -5.01 5.49
C PHE A 44 7.12 -4.80 4.32
N LEU A 45 5.90 -5.34 4.41
CA LEU A 45 4.85 -5.13 3.41
C LEU A 45 4.54 -3.64 3.24
N THR A 46 4.58 -2.87 4.33
CA THR A 46 4.39 -1.42 4.31
C THR A 46 5.35 -0.75 3.31
N ILE A 47 6.62 -1.13 3.31
CA ILE A 47 7.65 -0.50 2.47
C ILE A 47 7.52 -0.93 1.00
N LEU A 48 7.21 -2.21 0.75
CA LEU A 48 6.92 -2.69 -0.60
C LEU A 48 5.64 -2.05 -1.17
N GLY A 49 4.59 -1.92 -0.35
CA GLY A 49 3.34 -1.26 -0.70
C GLY A 49 3.52 0.23 -0.95
N LEU A 50 4.30 0.91 -0.12
CA LEU A 50 4.70 2.31 -0.30
C LEU A 50 5.44 2.50 -1.63
N ALA A 51 6.40 1.63 -1.95
CA ALA A 51 7.12 1.70 -3.22
C ALA A 51 6.20 1.48 -4.42
N ALA A 52 5.28 0.51 -4.35
CA ALA A 52 4.28 0.30 -5.39
C ALA A 52 3.35 1.51 -5.57
N ALA A 53 2.91 2.13 -4.47
CA ALA A 53 2.10 3.35 -4.48
C ALA A 53 2.88 4.52 -5.08
N TRP A 54 4.13 4.72 -4.66
CA TRP A 54 5.01 5.75 -5.18
C TRP A 54 5.22 5.62 -6.69
N VAL A 55 5.50 4.41 -7.19
CA VAL A 55 5.64 4.15 -8.64
C VAL A 55 4.31 4.39 -9.37
N THR A 56 3.18 4.01 -8.78
CA THR A 56 1.85 4.25 -9.37
C THR A 56 1.59 5.75 -9.54
N ILE A 57 1.84 6.56 -8.51
CA ILE A 57 1.70 8.01 -8.58
C ILE A 57 2.75 8.63 -9.51
N ALA A 58 3.98 8.10 -9.56
CA ALA A 58 5.01 8.56 -10.49
C ALA A 58 4.59 8.39 -11.95
N LEU A 59 3.98 7.24 -12.29
CA LEU A 59 3.41 7.03 -13.63
C LEU A 59 2.22 7.95 -13.91
N SER A 60 1.46 8.32 -12.87
CA SER A 60 0.35 9.28 -12.98
C SER A 60 0.87 10.68 -13.29
N LEU A 61 1.91 11.12 -12.57
CA LEU A 61 2.63 12.38 -12.85
C LEU A 61 3.24 12.39 -14.26
N LEU A 62 3.86 11.29 -14.68
CA LEU A 62 4.36 11.16 -16.05
C LEU A 62 3.23 11.26 -17.08
N GLY A 63 2.05 10.71 -16.78
CA GLY A 63 0.85 10.86 -17.60
C GLY A 63 0.35 12.30 -17.69
N ASP A 64 0.48 13.09 -16.62
CA ASP A 64 0.11 14.51 -16.61
C ASP A 64 1.08 15.38 -17.41
N LEU A 65 2.38 15.06 -17.35
CA LEU A 65 3.43 15.74 -18.11
C LEU A 65 3.45 15.32 -19.59
N PHE A 66 3.18 14.05 -19.87
CA PHE A 66 3.26 13.44 -21.21
C PHE A 66 1.98 12.68 -21.58
N PRO A 67 0.85 13.39 -21.82
CA PRO A 67 -0.48 12.79 -21.99
C PRO A 67 -0.65 11.88 -23.22
N SER A 68 0.31 11.88 -24.14
CA SER A 68 0.25 11.08 -25.38
C SER A 68 0.72 9.62 -25.21
N SER A 69 1.23 9.22 -24.04
CA SER A 69 1.81 7.88 -23.84
C SER A 69 0.81 6.84 -23.34
N GLN A 70 0.29 6.02 -24.26
CA GLN A 70 -0.70 4.98 -23.92
C GLN A 70 -0.14 3.86 -23.03
N SER A 71 1.14 3.51 -23.22
CA SER A 71 1.80 2.46 -22.43
C SER A 71 1.91 2.84 -20.95
N VAL A 72 2.19 4.12 -20.64
CA VAL A 72 2.26 4.63 -19.26
C VAL A 72 0.91 4.46 -18.58
N SER A 73 -0.19 4.79 -19.26
CA SER A 73 -1.55 4.63 -18.75
C SER A 73 -1.89 3.16 -18.44
N GLY A 74 -1.57 2.24 -19.35
CA GLY A 74 -1.82 0.80 -19.15
C GLY A 74 -1.05 0.18 -17.98
N ILE A 75 0.23 0.51 -17.85
CA ILE A 75 1.08 0.02 -16.75
C ILE A 75 0.59 0.60 -15.42
N LYS A 76 0.36 1.92 -15.35
CA LYS A 76 -0.21 2.58 -14.18
C LYS A 76 -1.52 1.93 -13.75
N ARG A 77 -2.43 1.68 -14.69
CA ARG A 77 -3.73 1.05 -14.41
C ARG A 77 -3.59 -0.35 -13.81
N SER A 78 -2.59 -1.11 -14.23
CA SER A 78 -2.31 -2.44 -13.69
C SER A 78 -1.67 -2.37 -12.31
N LEU A 79 -0.71 -1.46 -12.10
CA LEU A 79 -0.11 -1.23 -10.79
C LEU A 79 -1.14 -0.71 -9.78
N LEU A 80 -2.02 0.19 -10.19
CA LEU A 80 -3.10 0.72 -9.35
C LEU A 80 -4.07 -0.39 -8.88
N MET A 81 -4.27 -1.47 -9.65
CA MET A 81 -5.08 -2.61 -9.19
C MET A 81 -4.46 -3.34 -7.99
N ILE A 82 -3.17 -3.15 -7.74
CA ILE A 82 -2.43 -3.77 -6.63
C ILE A 82 -2.17 -2.74 -5.54
N SER A 83 -1.57 -1.60 -5.88
CA SER A 83 -1.12 -0.60 -4.92
C SER A 83 -2.26 0.04 -4.13
N LEU A 84 -3.42 0.28 -4.78
CA LEU A 84 -4.60 0.83 -4.11
C LEU A 84 -5.12 -0.09 -3.01
N PRO A 85 -5.52 -1.35 -3.29
CA PRO A 85 -6.01 -2.22 -2.23
C PRO A 85 -4.93 -2.59 -1.20
N VAL A 86 -3.66 -2.76 -1.60
CA VAL A 86 -2.57 -3.02 -0.64
C VAL A 86 -2.38 -1.86 0.33
N SER A 87 -2.36 -0.61 -0.15
CA SER A 87 -2.18 0.56 0.73
C SER A 87 -3.33 0.72 1.74
N ILE A 88 -4.58 0.45 1.32
CA ILE A 88 -5.75 0.44 2.21
C ILE A 88 -5.62 -0.63 3.30
N ILE A 89 -5.26 -1.86 2.90
CA ILE A 89 -5.12 -2.97 3.85
C ILE A 89 -3.96 -2.72 4.81
N VAL A 90 -2.81 -2.25 4.33
CA VAL A 90 -1.67 -1.87 5.18
C VAL A 90 -2.10 -0.81 6.18
N SER A 91 -2.73 0.28 5.74
CA SER A 91 -3.18 1.37 6.62
C SER A 91 -4.16 0.89 7.68
N GLY A 92 -5.19 0.14 7.25
CA GLY A 92 -6.25 -0.36 8.13
C GLY A 92 -5.75 -1.38 9.15
N ILE A 93 -4.98 -2.39 8.71
CA ILE A 93 -4.42 -3.39 9.62
C ILE A 93 -3.44 -2.73 10.58
N TYR A 94 -2.53 -1.88 10.08
CA TYR A 94 -1.51 -1.24 10.90
C TYR A 94 -2.12 -0.48 12.06
N TRP A 95 -3.02 0.47 11.82
CA TRP A 95 -3.58 1.27 12.92
C TRP A 95 -4.56 0.50 13.78
N THR A 96 -5.29 -0.49 13.23
CA THR A 96 -6.13 -1.36 14.07
C THR A 96 -5.27 -2.13 15.07
N LEU A 97 -4.18 -2.75 14.61
CA LEU A 97 -3.25 -3.46 15.48
C LEU A 97 -2.50 -2.51 16.40
N MET A 98 -2.09 -1.34 15.92
CA MET A 98 -1.38 -0.38 16.76
C MET A 98 -2.23 0.12 17.92
N LEU A 99 -3.52 0.39 17.68
CA LEU A 99 -4.44 0.88 18.71
C LEU A 99 -4.95 -0.22 19.65
N ALA A 100 -5.20 -1.42 19.14
CA ALA A 100 -5.81 -2.50 19.92
C ALA A 100 -4.81 -3.53 20.46
N PHE A 101 -3.76 -3.83 19.71
CA PHE A 101 -2.82 -4.94 19.98
C PHE A 101 -1.37 -4.59 19.55
N PRO A 102 -0.73 -3.55 20.12
CA PRO A 102 0.55 -3.04 19.65
C PRO A 102 1.68 -4.09 19.67
N HIS A 103 1.62 -5.04 20.61
CA HIS A 103 2.56 -6.16 20.71
C HIS A 103 2.54 -7.11 19.51
N LEU A 104 1.50 -7.07 18.67
CA LEU A 104 1.42 -7.86 17.46
C LEU A 104 2.17 -7.23 16.28
N ILE A 105 2.37 -5.90 16.29
CA ILE A 105 2.94 -5.15 15.16
C ILE A 105 4.29 -4.50 15.47
N LEU A 106 4.54 -4.12 16.73
CA LEU A 106 5.80 -3.51 17.15
C LEU A 106 6.68 -4.50 17.94
N PRO A 107 8.00 -4.54 17.68
CA PRO A 107 8.91 -5.31 18.51
C PRO A 107 9.00 -4.69 19.92
N PRO A 108 9.09 -5.51 20.97
CA PRO A 108 9.31 -5.02 22.34
C PRO A 108 10.67 -4.31 22.44
N ILE A 109 10.74 -3.25 23.24
CA ILE A 109 12.02 -2.66 23.64
C ILE A 109 12.65 -3.62 24.66
N GLU A 110 13.80 -4.20 24.33
CA GLU A 110 14.65 -4.85 25.33
C GLU A 110 15.18 -3.75 26.26
N THR A 111 14.54 -3.57 27.42
CA THR A 111 15.11 -2.77 28.50
C THR A 111 16.32 -3.53 29.03
N PRO A 112 17.56 -2.97 28.99
CA PRO A 112 18.64 -3.50 29.79
C PRO A 112 18.13 -3.57 31.23
N SER A 113 18.38 -4.68 31.90
CA SER A 113 18.10 -4.91 33.31
C SER A 113 18.93 -3.95 34.17
N GLU A 114 18.59 -2.66 34.14
CA GLU A 114 18.94 -1.69 35.16
C GLU A 114 17.99 -1.92 36.35
N PRO A 115 18.45 -1.82 37.60
CA PRO A 115 17.59 -2.00 38.77
C PRO A 115 16.66 -0.78 38.88
N VAL A 116 15.45 -0.89 38.33
CA VAL A 116 14.43 0.16 38.44
C VAL A 116 13.80 0.12 39.82
N GLU A 117 13.77 1.27 40.51
CA GLU A 117 13.05 1.48 41.75
C GLU A 117 11.57 1.05 41.63
N PRO A 118 10.94 0.50 42.68
CA PRO A 118 9.58 0.00 42.61
C PRO A 118 8.56 1.13 42.38
N SER A 119 8.19 1.36 41.12
CA SER A 119 7.07 2.22 40.74
C SER A 119 5.76 1.43 40.81
N SER A 120 4.74 1.99 41.48
CA SER A 120 3.43 1.34 41.70
C SER A 120 2.48 1.37 40.49
N ALA A 121 2.97 1.74 39.30
CA ALA A 121 2.22 1.66 38.06
C ALA A 121 2.58 0.36 37.30
N PRO A 122 1.62 -0.33 36.66
CA PRO A 122 1.98 -1.40 35.74
C PRO A 122 2.87 -0.80 34.65
N GLU A 123 4.11 -1.27 34.59
CA GLU A 123 5.09 -0.84 33.58
C GLU A 123 4.58 -1.35 32.23
N ALA A 124 3.86 -0.50 31.51
CA ALA A 124 3.37 -0.86 30.19
C ALA A 124 4.57 -1.14 29.29
N PRO A 125 4.63 -2.28 28.58
CA PRO A 125 5.76 -2.61 27.72
C PRO A 125 5.99 -1.48 26.72
N GLN A 126 7.21 -0.93 26.71
CA GLN A 126 7.58 0.09 25.76
C GLN A 126 7.86 -0.57 24.40
N PHE A 127 7.31 0.01 23.34
CA PHE A 127 7.51 -0.45 21.96
C PHE A 127 8.23 0.63 21.16
N TYR A 128 9.04 0.23 20.19
CA TYR A 128 9.65 1.19 19.26
C TYR A 128 8.57 1.81 18.36
N GLN A 129 8.19 3.05 18.66
CA GLN A 129 7.25 3.83 17.86
C GLN A 129 8.00 4.78 16.93
N ILE A 130 7.48 4.95 15.71
CA ILE A 130 7.98 5.91 14.75
C ILE A 130 7.31 7.29 14.97
N PRO A 131 7.99 8.41 14.65
CA PRO A 131 7.38 9.74 14.77
C PRO A 131 6.10 9.85 13.93
N LEU A 132 5.05 10.50 14.47
CA LEU A 132 3.73 10.59 13.81
C LEU A 132 3.79 11.08 12.36
N LYS A 133 4.65 12.06 12.05
CA LYS A 133 4.80 12.57 10.68
C LYS A 133 5.30 11.49 9.71
N MET A 134 6.25 10.69 10.17
CA MET A 134 6.76 9.54 9.42
C MET A 134 5.69 8.45 9.30
N ASP A 135 4.97 8.18 10.39
CA ASP A 135 3.89 7.20 10.39
C ASP A 135 2.80 7.52 9.35
N LEU A 136 2.32 8.76 9.35
CA LEU A 136 1.35 9.24 8.35
C LEU A 136 1.89 9.13 6.92
N ALA A 137 3.17 9.46 6.71
CA ALA A 137 3.80 9.36 5.39
C ALA A 137 3.92 7.91 4.88
N LEU A 138 4.13 6.95 5.78
CA LEU A 138 4.27 5.52 5.45
C LEU A 138 2.93 4.79 5.31
N HIS A 139 1.97 5.07 6.19
CA HIS A 139 0.74 4.28 6.30
C HIS A 139 -0.51 4.99 5.79
N LEU A 140 -0.61 6.32 5.91
CA LEU A 140 -1.83 7.04 5.52
C LEU A 140 -1.77 7.58 4.09
N VAL A 141 -0.69 8.30 3.79
CA VAL A 141 -0.55 9.06 2.55
C VAL A 141 -0.65 8.17 1.32
N PRO A 142 -0.03 6.97 1.25
CA PRO A 142 -0.23 6.04 0.13
C PRO A 142 -1.70 5.73 -0.13
N SER A 143 -2.46 5.43 0.92
CA SER A 143 -3.88 5.09 0.83
C SER A 143 -4.72 6.27 0.37
N ILE A 144 -4.59 7.44 1.02
CA ILE A 144 -5.39 8.63 0.65
C ILE A 144 -5.05 9.09 -0.77
N SER A 145 -3.76 9.15 -1.12
CA SER A 145 -3.34 9.60 -2.45
C SER A 145 -3.90 8.68 -3.55
N LEU A 146 -3.80 7.36 -3.40
CA LEU A 146 -4.33 6.42 -4.40
C LEU A 146 -5.86 6.40 -4.45
N VAL A 147 -6.55 6.57 -3.30
CA VAL A 147 -8.01 6.68 -3.26
C VAL A 147 -8.48 7.94 -4.00
N LEU A 148 -7.87 9.10 -3.72
CA LEU A 148 -8.20 10.35 -4.40
C LEU A 148 -7.86 10.30 -5.89
N ASP A 149 -6.69 9.76 -6.24
CA ASP A 149 -6.31 9.52 -7.63
C ASP A 149 -7.36 8.65 -8.34
N PHE A 150 -7.75 7.53 -7.70
CA PHE A 150 -8.75 6.64 -8.24
C PHE A 150 -10.08 7.36 -8.49
N PHE A 151 -10.67 7.99 -7.47
CA PHE A 151 -12.01 8.57 -7.59
C PHE A 151 -12.11 9.84 -8.45
N ILE A 152 -11.05 10.66 -8.47
CA ILE A 152 -11.09 12.00 -9.07
C ILE A 152 -10.48 11.99 -10.47
N LEU A 153 -9.36 11.28 -10.64
CA LEU A 153 -8.51 11.37 -11.83
C LEU A 153 -8.61 10.14 -12.73
N GLU A 154 -8.98 8.99 -12.16
CA GLU A 154 -9.07 7.73 -12.88
C GLU A 154 -10.50 7.30 -13.20
N ARG A 155 -10.65 6.53 -14.28
CA ARG A 155 -11.91 5.83 -14.54
C ARG A 155 -12.04 4.59 -13.67
N LYS A 156 -13.28 4.18 -13.40
CA LYS A 156 -13.57 2.85 -12.86
C LYS A 156 -13.10 1.74 -13.80
N TYR A 157 -12.66 0.63 -13.24
CA TYR A 157 -12.31 -0.59 -13.95
C TYR A 157 -13.55 -1.27 -14.56
N ALA A 158 -13.34 -1.90 -15.72
CA ALA A 158 -14.34 -2.72 -16.37
C ALA A 158 -14.58 -4.04 -15.61
N ALA A 159 -15.79 -4.58 -15.69
CA ALA A 159 -16.15 -5.84 -15.03
C ALA A 159 -15.23 -7.01 -15.42
N ARG A 160 -14.79 -7.07 -16.68
CA ARG A 160 -13.83 -8.08 -17.14
C ARG A 160 -12.50 -7.98 -16.40
N GLN A 161 -11.97 -6.76 -16.26
CA GLN A 161 -10.70 -6.52 -15.56
C GLN A 161 -10.78 -6.94 -14.09
N LEU A 162 -11.89 -6.62 -13.41
CA LEU A 162 -12.10 -7.01 -12.01
C LEU A 162 -12.29 -8.52 -11.82
N LYS A 163 -12.86 -9.23 -12.81
CA LYS A 163 -13.08 -10.67 -12.74
C LYS A 163 -11.86 -11.50 -13.13
N THR A 164 -10.99 -10.98 -13.98
CA THR A 164 -9.83 -11.74 -14.49
C THR A 164 -8.49 -11.18 -14.03
N GLN A 165 -8.21 -9.90 -14.29
CA GLN A 165 -6.90 -9.31 -14.03
C GLN A 165 -6.68 -9.06 -12.53
N ALA A 166 -7.65 -8.49 -11.84
CA ALA A 166 -7.54 -8.17 -10.42
C ALA A 166 -7.23 -9.39 -9.53
N PRO A 167 -7.97 -10.52 -9.58
CA PRO A 167 -7.66 -11.68 -8.75
C PRO A 167 -6.33 -12.33 -9.09
N PHE A 168 -5.95 -12.34 -10.38
CA PHE A 168 -4.64 -12.83 -10.82
C PHE A 168 -3.51 -12.00 -10.22
N LEU A 169 -3.57 -10.67 -10.37
CA LEU A 169 -2.57 -9.75 -9.85
C LEU A 169 -2.50 -9.75 -8.32
N ALA A 170 -3.65 -9.82 -7.64
CA ALA A 170 -3.71 -9.92 -6.18
C ALA A 170 -3.05 -11.21 -5.68
N THR A 171 -3.34 -12.35 -6.32
CA THR A 171 -2.73 -13.64 -5.98
C THR A 171 -1.23 -13.63 -6.23
N LEU A 172 -0.79 -13.06 -7.37
CA LEU A 172 0.62 -12.94 -7.69
C LEU A 172 1.35 -12.09 -6.64
N ALA A 173 0.81 -10.91 -6.30
CA ALA A 173 1.38 -10.04 -5.28
C ALA A 173 1.45 -10.73 -3.90
N ALA A 174 0.39 -11.45 -3.52
CA ALA A 174 0.33 -12.17 -2.26
C ALA A 174 1.37 -13.29 -2.17
N VAL A 175 1.48 -14.13 -3.21
CA VAL A 175 2.46 -15.22 -3.27
C VAL A 175 3.88 -14.66 -3.29
N SER A 176 4.14 -13.59 -4.05
CA SER A 176 5.45 -12.93 -4.10
C SER A 176 5.85 -12.40 -2.72
N TYR A 177 4.96 -11.67 -2.03
CA TYR A 177 5.26 -11.14 -0.72
C TYR A 177 5.38 -12.25 0.34
N ALA A 178 4.47 -13.21 0.37
CA ALA A 178 4.53 -14.33 1.30
C ALA A 178 5.85 -15.08 1.16
N THR A 179 6.26 -15.40 -0.07
CA THR A 179 7.54 -16.07 -0.34
C THR A 179 8.72 -15.23 0.14
N TRP A 180 8.70 -13.92 -0.12
CA TRP A 180 9.74 -13.00 0.33
C TRP A 180 9.82 -12.90 1.86
N ALA A 181 8.68 -12.74 2.53
CA ALA A 181 8.59 -12.63 3.98
C ALA A 181 9.06 -13.91 4.68
N GLU A 182 8.63 -15.08 4.18
CA GLU A 182 9.07 -16.39 4.70
C GLU A 182 10.58 -16.59 4.48
N TYR A 183 11.12 -16.17 3.33
CA TYR A 183 12.54 -16.22 3.06
C TYR A 183 13.33 -15.33 4.03
N CYS A 184 12.94 -14.06 4.19
CA CYS A 184 13.54 -13.15 5.16
C CYS A 184 13.50 -13.76 6.57
N ALA A 185 12.34 -14.25 7.01
CA ALA A 185 12.18 -14.85 8.33
C ALA A 185 13.05 -16.10 8.53
N SER A 186 13.22 -16.93 7.50
CA SER A 186 14.10 -18.11 7.56
C SER A 186 15.58 -17.76 7.79
N LYS A 187 16.00 -16.55 7.40
CA LYS A 187 17.37 -16.05 7.59
C LYS A 187 17.51 -15.22 8.86
N ASN A 188 16.46 -14.48 9.22
CA ASN A 188 16.48 -13.55 10.35
C ASN A 188 16.06 -14.22 11.67
N GLY A 189 15.45 -15.41 11.62
CA GLY A 189 14.91 -16.12 12.78
C GLY A 189 13.52 -15.65 13.23
N ALA A 190 13.04 -14.52 12.71
CA ALA A 190 11.73 -13.95 13.01
C ALA A 190 11.19 -13.16 11.81
N PHE A 191 9.87 -12.99 11.75
CA PHE A 191 9.23 -12.08 10.80
C PHE A 191 9.36 -10.62 11.27
N PRO A 192 9.28 -9.65 10.34
CA PRO A 192 9.20 -8.23 10.69
C PRO A 192 7.99 -7.88 11.55
N TYR A 193 6.93 -8.68 11.47
CA TYR A 193 5.71 -8.50 12.25
C TYR A 193 5.57 -9.64 13.28
N PRO A 194 5.56 -9.33 14.60
CA PRO A 194 5.46 -10.34 15.65
C PRO A 194 4.31 -11.33 15.48
N PHE A 195 3.14 -10.88 14.99
CA PHE A 195 1.99 -11.76 14.77
C PHE A 195 2.26 -12.89 13.77
N LEU A 196 3.17 -12.71 12.81
CA LEU A 196 3.58 -13.77 11.89
C LEU A 196 4.54 -14.74 12.57
N THR A 197 5.47 -14.25 13.40
CA THR A 197 6.42 -15.08 14.14
C THR A 197 5.73 -16.06 15.09
N ILE A 198 4.72 -15.60 15.83
CA ILE A 198 3.96 -16.45 16.77
C ILE A 198 2.95 -17.38 16.07
N SER A 199 2.67 -17.15 14.79
CA SER A 199 1.70 -17.94 14.03
C SER A 199 2.37 -19.15 13.39
N PRO A 200 1.84 -20.38 13.57
CA PRO A 200 2.33 -21.53 12.81
C PRO A 200 2.04 -21.35 11.31
N PHE A 201 2.78 -22.07 10.45
CA PHE A 201 2.76 -21.86 9.00
C PHE A 201 1.35 -21.89 8.39
N HIS A 202 0.50 -22.85 8.77
CA HIS A 202 -0.87 -22.94 8.25
C HIS A 202 -1.72 -21.71 8.61
N ILE A 203 -1.51 -21.10 9.79
CA ILE A 203 -2.18 -19.85 10.16
C ILE A 203 -1.63 -18.67 9.35
N ARG A 204 -0.32 -18.62 9.07
CA ARG A 204 0.23 -17.60 8.17
C ARG A 204 -0.36 -17.67 6.77
N VAL A 205 -0.53 -18.89 6.23
CA VAL A 205 -1.22 -19.09 4.94
C VAL A 205 -2.65 -18.55 4.99
N VAL A 206 -3.39 -18.79 6.07
CA VAL A 206 -4.73 -18.21 6.26
C VAL A 206 -4.67 -16.68 6.32
N ILE A 207 -3.71 -16.09 7.04
CA ILE A 207 -3.52 -14.64 7.10
C ILE A 207 -3.25 -14.07 5.71
N TYR A 208 -2.35 -14.66 4.93
CA TYR A 208 -2.07 -14.21 3.56
C TYR A 208 -3.32 -14.32 2.67
N ALA A 209 -4.07 -15.42 2.75
CA ALA A 209 -5.28 -15.61 1.97
C ALA A 209 -6.39 -14.60 2.33
N VAL A 210 -6.64 -14.40 3.63
CA VAL A 210 -7.67 -13.48 4.13
C VAL A 210 -7.33 -12.03 3.78
N THR A 211 -6.09 -11.60 4.01
CA THR A 211 -5.66 -10.24 3.66
C THR A 211 -5.72 -9.98 2.15
N THR A 212 -5.39 -10.97 1.33
CA THR A 212 -5.54 -10.89 -0.14
C THR A 212 -7.01 -10.77 -0.55
N LEU A 213 -7.90 -11.55 0.07
CA LEU A 213 -9.33 -11.46 -0.17
C LEU A 213 -9.87 -10.07 0.22
N LEU A 214 -9.49 -9.56 1.40
CA LEU A 214 -9.89 -8.22 1.83
C LEU A 214 -9.38 -7.13 0.87
N ALA A 215 -8.16 -7.25 0.35
CA ALA A 215 -7.64 -6.35 -0.67
C ALA A 215 -8.47 -6.43 -1.97
N TYR A 216 -8.82 -7.64 -2.42
CA TYR A 216 -9.67 -7.79 -3.60
C TYR A 216 -11.07 -7.19 -3.39
N LEU A 217 -11.69 -7.47 -2.24
CA LEU A 217 -13.00 -6.94 -1.88
C LEU A 217 -13.00 -5.42 -1.73
N SER A 218 -11.93 -4.81 -1.20
CA SER A 218 -11.81 -3.36 -1.10
C SER A 218 -11.76 -2.72 -2.49
N LEU A 219 -11.01 -3.30 -3.43
CA LEU A 219 -10.99 -2.85 -4.82
C LEU A 219 -12.38 -2.95 -5.47
N LEU A 220 -13.10 -4.06 -5.26
CA LEU A 220 -14.47 -4.21 -5.75
C LEU A 220 -15.41 -3.15 -5.17
N GLY A 221 -15.33 -2.90 -3.86
CA GLY A 221 -16.14 -1.91 -3.16
C GLY A 221 -15.88 -0.50 -3.68
N LEU A 222 -14.61 -0.09 -3.77
CA LEU A 222 -14.22 1.20 -4.35
C LEU A 222 -14.72 1.35 -5.78
N ASN A 223 -14.55 0.32 -6.61
CA ASN A 223 -14.99 0.38 -8.01
C ASN A 223 -16.51 0.42 -8.16
N TYR A 224 -17.25 -0.16 -7.21
CA TYR A 224 -18.71 -0.13 -7.18
C TYR A 224 -19.24 1.29 -6.89
N VAL A 225 -18.65 1.98 -5.90
CA VAL A 225 -19.05 3.35 -5.51
C VAL A 225 -18.43 4.44 -6.40
N HIS A 226 -17.53 4.07 -7.31
CA HIS A 226 -16.87 5.02 -8.20
C HIS A 226 -17.85 5.73 -9.15
N PRO A 227 -17.87 7.09 -9.19
CA PRO A 227 -18.73 7.84 -10.09
C PRO A 227 -18.34 7.56 -11.54
N ARG A 228 -19.31 7.34 -12.44
CA ARG A 228 -19.01 7.00 -13.85
C ARG A 228 -18.25 8.12 -14.60
N GLN A 229 -18.28 9.35 -14.08
CA GLN A 229 -17.72 10.56 -14.69
C GLN A 229 -16.41 10.95 -13.99
N ALA A 230 -15.34 10.20 -14.23
CA ALA A 230 -14.00 10.67 -13.86
C ALA A 230 -13.55 11.80 -14.80
N LEU A 231 -12.72 12.73 -14.31
CA LEU A 231 -12.10 13.77 -15.13
C LEU A 231 -11.09 13.15 -16.10
N ALA A 232 -11.57 12.58 -17.21
CA ALA A 232 -10.76 11.85 -18.18
C ALA A 232 -9.45 12.60 -18.51
N THR A 233 -8.32 11.99 -18.14
CA THR A 233 -6.99 12.45 -18.50
C THR A 233 -6.64 11.94 -19.90
N GLY A 234 -6.80 12.83 -20.88
CA GLY A 234 -6.10 12.86 -22.18
C GLY A 234 -6.45 11.80 -23.23
N VAL A 235 -6.47 10.53 -22.88
CA VAL A 235 -6.53 9.44 -23.87
C VAL A 235 -7.94 9.27 -24.48
N ASP A 236 -8.98 9.73 -23.80
CA ASP A 236 -10.36 9.34 -24.11
C ASP A 236 -11.16 10.28 -25.00
N ALA A 237 -10.55 11.38 -25.45
CA ALA A 237 -11.20 12.21 -26.48
C ALA A 237 -11.41 11.45 -27.80
N ILE A 238 -10.82 10.26 -27.96
CA ILE A 238 -10.83 9.47 -29.20
C ILE A 238 -11.82 8.30 -29.15
N GLN A 239 -12.20 7.81 -27.96
CA GLN A 239 -13.12 6.67 -27.85
C GLN A 239 -14.54 7.18 -27.56
N LYS A 240 -15.21 7.60 -28.66
CA LYS A 240 -16.64 7.95 -28.66
C LYS A 240 -17.44 6.87 -27.90
N PRO A 241 -18.41 7.22 -27.05
CA PRO A 241 -19.38 6.25 -26.59
C PRO A 241 -20.07 5.68 -27.83
N VAL A 242 -19.97 4.37 -28.02
CA VAL A 242 -20.80 3.66 -29.00
C VAL A 242 -22.24 3.94 -28.60
N SER A 243 -22.98 4.65 -29.46
CA SER A 243 -24.39 4.90 -29.25
C SER A 243 -25.11 3.55 -29.10
N PRO A 244 -26.12 3.44 -28.23
CA PRO A 244 -26.99 2.28 -28.29
C PRO A 244 -27.64 2.29 -29.67
N GLU A 245 -27.26 1.36 -30.53
CA GLU A 245 -28.01 1.10 -31.75
C GLU A 245 -29.44 0.78 -31.32
N THR A 246 -30.35 1.63 -31.76
CA THR A 246 -31.78 1.42 -31.73
C THR A 246 -32.07 0.13 -32.48
N PHE A 247 -32.37 -0.94 -31.74
CA PHE A 247 -33.05 -2.10 -32.33
C PHE A 247 -34.47 -1.65 -32.70
N SER A 248 -34.63 -1.18 -33.94
CA SER A 248 -35.89 -1.19 -34.66
C SER A 248 -35.80 -2.25 -35.76
N ASN A 249 -36.47 -3.38 -35.53
CA ASN A 249 -37.32 -4.15 -36.44
C ASN A 249 -37.56 -5.54 -35.86
#